data_AF-A0A523FUU3-F1
#
_entry.id   AF-A0A523FUU3-F1
#
_cell.length_a   1.000
_cell.length_b   1.000
_cell.length_c   1.000
_cell.angle_alpha   90.00
_cell.angle_beta   90.00
_cell.angle_gamma   90.00
#
_symmetry.space_group_name_H-M   'P 1'
#
loop_
_entity.id
_entity.type
_entity.pdbx_description
1 polymer ?
#
loop_
_entity_poly.entity_id
_entity_poly.type
_entity_poly.pdbx_seq_one_letter_code
_entity_poly.pdbx_strand_id
1 'polypeptide(L)'
;MNFSSEYSVPITLDPHDPKRVYSALANGPPGGWRRRASGAEATMIRSDDGGANWQGIAGGMASEDFPEVIIVDQEIPGRLYAGCRNGKIYASDDGGDNFGAMDLGLGVSDLRCVVLAHA
;
A
#
# COMPACT_ATOMS: atom_id res chain seq x y z
N MET A 1 -2.48 15.81 3.25
CA MET A 1 -1.06 15.46 3.09
C MET A 1 -0.45 16.52 2.21
N ASN A 2 0.75 17.04 2.53
CA ASN A 2 1.30 18.21 1.82
C ASN A 2 2.63 17.82 1.17
N PHE A 3 2.57 16.99 0.13
CA PHE A 3 3.75 16.64 -0.65
C PHE A 3 4.05 17.71 -1.70
N SER A 4 5.33 17.99 -1.94
CA SER A 4 5.75 18.93 -2.99
C SER A 4 5.61 18.37 -4.42
N SER A 5 5.50 17.05 -4.53
CA SER A 5 5.19 16.28 -5.74
C SER A 5 4.57 14.95 -5.30
N GLU A 6 3.39 14.61 -5.80
CA GLU A 6 2.70 13.35 -5.46
C GLU A 6 2.94 12.32 -6.56
N TYR A 7 3.42 11.14 -6.18
CA TYR A 7 3.57 10.00 -7.06
C TYR A 7 2.71 8.84 -6.53
N SER A 8 1.84 8.30 -7.38
CA SER A 8 0.95 7.17 -7.08
C SER A 8 1.14 6.07 -8.12
N VAL A 9 0.99 4.81 -7.70
CA VAL A 9 1.08 3.65 -8.59
C VAL A 9 -0.15 2.75 -8.44
N PRO A 10 -0.37 2.05 -7.31
CA PRO A 10 -1.52 1.17 -7.20
C PRO A 10 -2.79 1.98 -6.92
N ILE A 11 -3.90 1.56 -7.52
CA ILE A 11 -5.24 1.89 -7.09
C ILE A 11 -6.07 0.62 -7.10
N THR A 12 -6.84 0.37 -6.06
CA THR A 12 -7.73 -0.81 -5.98
C THR A 12 -9.00 -0.47 -5.21
N LEU A 13 -10.05 -1.25 -5.45
CA LEU A 13 -11.36 -1.13 -4.80
C LEU A 13 -11.51 -2.21 -3.72
N ASP A 14 -12.28 -1.91 -2.69
CA ASP A 14 -12.78 -2.93 -1.77
C ASP A 14 -13.92 -3.72 -2.44
N PRO A 15 -13.82 -5.05 -2.60
CA PRO A 15 -14.92 -5.86 -3.14
C PRO A 15 -16.15 -5.90 -2.21
N HIS A 16 -15.98 -5.58 -0.93
CA HIS A 16 -17.06 -5.56 0.06
C HIS A 16 -17.73 -4.18 0.19
N ASP A 17 -17.09 -3.13 -0.32
CA ASP A 17 -17.65 -1.77 -0.39
C ASP A 17 -17.14 -1.03 -1.64
N PRO A 18 -17.97 -0.87 -2.69
CA PRO A 18 -17.54 -0.25 -3.95
C PRO A 18 -17.21 1.24 -3.82
N LYS A 19 -17.53 1.90 -2.69
CA LYS A 19 -17.10 3.27 -2.42
C LYS A 19 -15.73 3.33 -1.76
N ARG A 20 -15.24 2.22 -1.23
CA ARG A 20 -13.94 2.18 -0.59
C ARG A 20 -12.83 1.92 -1.61
N VAL A 21 -11.87 2.83 -1.64
CA VAL A 21 -10.76 2.85 -2.60
C VAL A 21 -9.46 2.97 -1.84
N TYR A 22 -8.44 2.21 -2.25
CA TYR A 22 -7.10 2.25 -1.69
C TYR A 22 -6.08 2.67 -2.73
N SER A 23 -5.06 3.40 -2.30
CA SER A 23 -3.90 3.75 -3.13
C SER A 23 -2.66 3.95 -2.25
N ALA A 24 -1.53 4.30 -2.86
CA ALA A 24 -0.32 4.72 -2.18
C ALA A 24 0.22 6.01 -2.79
N LEU A 25 0.84 6.83 -1.95
CA LEU A 25 1.52 8.06 -2.33
C LEU A 25 2.97 8.01 -1.89
N ALA A 26 3.86 8.59 -2.69
CA ALA A 26 5.23 8.92 -2.33
C ALA A 26 5.52 10.39 -2.62
N ASN A 27 6.54 10.92 -1.94
CA ASN A 27 7.07 12.26 -2.21
C ASN A 27 7.91 12.25 -3.49
N GLY A 28 7.27 12.19 -4.66
CA GLY A 28 7.89 12.26 -5.98
C GLY A 28 8.26 10.91 -6.62
N PRO A 29 8.78 10.92 -7.86
CA PRO A 29 8.96 9.72 -8.68
C PRO A 29 10.23 8.91 -8.31
N PRO A 30 10.28 7.59 -8.62
CA PRO A 30 11.33 6.65 -8.16
C PRO A 30 12.75 7.14 -8.33
N GLY A 31 13.06 7.83 -9.42
CA GLY A 31 14.41 8.36 -9.69
C GLY A 31 14.93 9.31 -8.60
N GLY A 32 14.04 10.08 -7.96
CA GLY A 32 14.41 11.07 -6.95
C GLY A 32 14.62 10.48 -5.56
N TRP A 33 13.67 9.68 -5.06
CA TRP A 33 13.76 9.11 -3.71
C TRP A 33 14.77 7.99 -3.57
N ARG A 34 15.16 7.32 -4.68
CA ARG A 34 16.30 6.40 -4.68
C ARG A 34 17.62 7.02 -4.22
N ARG A 35 17.72 8.35 -4.18
CA ARG A 35 18.92 9.09 -3.78
C ARG A 35 18.78 9.74 -2.40
N ARG A 36 17.61 9.62 -1.76
CA ARG A 36 17.33 10.22 -0.45
C ARG A 36 17.56 9.21 0.65
N ALA A 37 18.13 9.65 1.76
CA ALA A 37 18.24 8.82 2.96
C ALA A 37 16.87 8.45 3.55
N SER A 38 15.86 9.33 3.41
CA SER A 38 14.48 9.09 3.85
C SER A 38 13.68 8.16 2.92
N GLY A 39 14.27 7.73 1.80
CA GLY A 39 13.57 6.90 0.83
C GLY A 39 12.34 7.60 0.26
N ALA A 40 11.25 6.85 0.11
CA ALA A 40 10.03 7.25 -0.57
C ALA A 40 9.25 8.37 0.12
N GLU A 41 9.34 8.40 1.46
CA GLU A 41 8.40 9.14 2.31
C GLU A 41 6.96 8.80 1.92
N ALA A 42 6.70 7.49 1.84
CA ALA A 42 5.47 6.91 1.34
C ALA A 42 4.42 6.71 2.43
N THR A 43 3.17 6.68 2.00
CA THR A 43 2.03 6.30 2.82
C THR A 43 0.98 5.62 1.96
N MET A 44 0.24 4.68 2.54
CA MET A 44 -1.01 4.20 1.94
C MET A 44 -2.13 5.18 2.27
N ILE A 45 -3.09 5.28 1.35
CA ILE A 45 -4.27 6.13 1.51
C ILE A 45 -5.53 5.35 1.21
N ARG A 46 -6.62 5.73 1.88
CA ARG A 46 -7.95 5.17 1.70
C ARG A 46 -8.97 6.29 1.53
N SER A 47 -9.94 6.07 0.67
CA SER A 47 -11.19 6.80 0.62
C SER A 47 -12.32 5.85 0.97
N ASP A 48 -13.30 6.31 1.74
CA ASP A 48 -14.51 5.57 2.09
C ASP A 48 -15.76 6.15 1.37
N ASP A 49 -15.56 7.12 0.45
CA ASP A 49 -16.64 7.89 -0.18
C ASP A 49 -16.49 8.03 -1.70
N GLY A 50 -15.85 7.04 -2.35
CA GLY A 50 -15.69 6.98 -3.79
C GLY A 50 -14.61 7.92 -4.34
N GLY A 51 -13.63 8.30 -3.49
CA GLY A 51 -12.50 9.14 -3.85
C GLY A 51 -12.69 10.63 -3.64
N ALA A 52 -13.78 11.05 -2.98
CA ALA A 52 -14.04 12.46 -2.70
C ALA A 52 -13.15 12.97 -1.55
N ASN A 53 -12.94 12.14 -0.52
CA ASN A 53 -12.03 12.41 0.59
C ASN A 53 -11.06 11.23 0.78
N TRP A 54 -9.83 11.56 1.18
CA TRP A 54 -8.76 10.58 1.39
C TRP A 54 -8.08 10.78 2.74
N GLN A 55 -7.74 9.66 3.38
CA GLN A 55 -7.02 9.62 4.65
C GLN A 55 -5.82 8.68 4.58
N GLY A 56 -4.79 8.96 5.38
CA GLY A 56 -3.60 8.12 5.46
C GLY A 56 -3.85 6.89 6.33
N ILE A 57 -3.46 5.72 5.85
CA ILE A 57 -3.71 4.41 6.45
C ILE A 57 -2.43 3.57 6.32
N ALA A 58 -1.51 3.66 7.28
CA ALA A 58 -0.19 3.02 7.15
C ALA A 58 0.43 2.67 8.51
N GLY A 59 -0.38 2.44 9.55
CA GLY A 59 0.13 2.09 10.88
C GLY A 59 1.02 0.85 10.79
N GLY A 60 2.21 0.88 11.41
CA GLY A 60 3.15 -0.24 11.37
C GLY A 60 3.97 -0.40 10.09
N MET A 61 3.73 0.40 9.04
CA MET A 61 4.57 0.43 7.84
C MET A 61 5.71 1.45 7.99
N ALA A 62 6.88 1.14 7.45
CA ALA A 62 7.98 2.11 7.41
C ALA A 62 7.81 3.05 6.21
N SER A 63 8.09 4.34 6.40
CA SER A 63 7.86 5.37 5.36
C SER A 63 8.76 5.22 4.14
N GLU A 64 9.86 4.49 4.24
CA GLU A 64 10.75 4.16 3.11
C GLU A 64 10.16 3.07 2.20
N ASP A 65 9.17 2.31 2.68
CA ASP A 65 8.60 1.15 2.00
C ASP A 65 7.40 1.56 1.15
N PHE A 66 7.64 1.88 -0.12
CA PHE A 66 6.56 2.22 -1.04
C PHE A 66 5.81 0.99 -1.55
N PRO A 67 4.49 0.91 -1.35
CA PRO A 67 3.64 -0.13 -1.92
C PRO A 67 3.54 0.00 -3.45
N GLU A 68 3.89 -1.05 -4.18
CA GLU A 68 3.70 -1.13 -5.64
C GLU A 68 2.44 -1.89 -6.01
N VAL A 69 1.98 -2.78 -5.12
CA VAL A 69 0.75 -3.55 -5.29
C VAL A 69 -0.07 -3.52 -4.01
N ILE A 70 -1.39 -3.41 -4.16
CA ILE A 70 -2.37 -3.52 -3.07
C ILE A 70 -3.41 -4.53 -3.51
N ILE A 71 -3.74 -5.48 -2.65
CA ILE A 71 -4.80 -6.46 -2.90
C ILE A 71 -5.69 -6.54 -1.69
N VAL A 72 -6.99 -6.39 -1.91
CA VAL A 72 -8.02 -6.58 -0.90
C VAL A 72 -8.55 -8.01 -1.02
N ASP A 73 -8.67 -8.68 0.11
CA ASP A 73 -9.19 -10.04 0.18
C ASP A 73 -10.68 -10.05 -0.17
N GLN A 74 -11.09 -10.93 -1.09
CA GLN A 74 -12.47 -11.02 -1.57
C GLN A 74 -13.38 -11.80 -0.63
N GLU A 75 -12.81 -12.59 0.29
CA GLU A 75 -13.56 -13.43 1.23
C GLU A 75 -13.55 -12.88 2.65
N ILE A 76 -12.50 -12.12 3.02
CA ILE A 76 -12.30 -11.60 4.37
C ILE A 76 -12.39 -10.06 4.35
N PRO A 77 -13.54 -9.46 4.72
CA PRO A 77 -13.68 -8.01 4.80
C PRO A 77 -12.62 -7.38 5.70
N GLY A 78 -12.02 -6.27 5.25
CA GLY A 78 -10.99 -5.56 5.99
C GLY A 78 -9.57 -6.13 5.83
N ARG A 79 -9.41 -7.32 5.26
CA ARG A 79 -8.09 -7.88 4.97
C ARG A 79 -7.52 -7.36 3.67
N LEU A 80 -6.28 -6.90 3.71
CA LEU A 80 -5.54 -6.47 2.53
C LEU A 80 -4.03 -6.66 2.70
N TYR A 81 -3.36 -6.75 1.57
CA TYR A 81 -1.92 -6.95 1.46
C TYR A 81 -1.28 -5.84 0.64
N ALA A 82 -0.13 -5.37 1.09
CA ALA A 82 0.69 -4.38 0.39
C ALA A 82 2.06 -4.99 0.08
N GLY A 83 2.33 -5.19 -1.21
CA GLY A 83 3.64 -5.60 -1.70
C GLY A 83 4.50 -4.37 -1.99
N CYS A 84 5.63 -4.26 -1.29
CA CYS A 84 6.52 -3.13 -1.40
C CYS A 84 7.67 -3.41 -2.36
N ARG A 85 8.20 -2.33 -2.95
CA ARG A 85 9.32 -2.40 -3.90
C ARG A 85 10.54 -3.14 -3.35
N ASN A 86 10.84 -3.02 -2.07
CA ASN A 86 12.01 -3.68 -1.47
C ASN A 86 11.77 -5.17 -1.14
N GLY A 87 10.66 -5.76 -1.59
CA GLY A 87 10.33 -7.16 -1.35
C GLY A 87 9.59 -7.42 -0.05
N LYS A 88 9.44 -6.41 0.83
CA LYS A 88 8.61 -6.55 2.02
C LYS A 88 7.14 -6.67 1.62
N ILE A 89 6.42 -7.51 2.36
CA ILE A 89 4.98 -7.62 2.26
C ILE A 89 4.39 -7.25 3.61
N TYR A 90 3.32 -6.48 3.58
CA TYR A 90 2.54 -6.10 4.75
C TYR A 90 1.13 -6.66 4.62
N ALA A 91 0.54 -7.05 5.72
CA ALA A 91 -0.86 -7.44 5.82
C ALA A 91 -1.57 -6.60 6.87
N SER A 92 -2.81 -6.22 6.58
CA SER A 92 -3.74 -5.60 7.51
C SER A 92 -5.01 -6.43 7.55
N ASP A 93 -5.65 -6.46 8.73
CA ASP A 93 -6.95 -7.09 8.98
C ASP A 93 -8.02 -6.06 9.39
N ASP A 94 -7.68 -4.77 9.36
CA ASP A 94 -8.50 -3.65 9.85
C ASP A 94 -8.68 -2.54 8.80
N GLY A 95 -8.67 -2.91 7.52
CA GLY A 95 -8.89 -1.97 6.42
C GLY A 95 -7.72 -1.02 6.19
N GLY A 96 -6.52 -1.38 6.66
CA GLY A 96 -5.28 -0.64 6.42
C GLY A 96 -4.90 0.32 7.54
N ASP A 97 -5.67 0.35 8.63
CA ASP A 97 -5.35 1.20 9.77
C ASP A 97 -4.04 0.75 10.43
N ASN A 98 -3.82 -0.57 10.55
CA ASN A 98 -2.58 -1.17 11.02
C ASN A 98 -2.11 -2.33 10.13
N PHE A 99 -0.80 -2.42 9.93
CA PHE A 99 -0.13 -3.46 9.17
C PHE A 99 0.90 -4.21 9.99
N GLY A 100 0.96 -5.52 9.78
CA GLY A 100 2.05 -6.39 10.21
C GLY A 100 2.92 -6.80 9.02
N ALA A 101 4.24 -6.79 9.20
CA ALA A 101 5.16 -7.32 8.20
C ALA A 101 5.01 -8.84 8.10
N MET A 102 4.93 -9.35 6.86
CA MET A 102 4.94 -10.76 6.54
C MET A 102 6.30 -11.14 5.95
N ASP A 103 6.96 -12.09 6.58
CA ASP A 103 8.16 -12.71 6.02
C ASP A 103 7.76 -13.97 5.24
N LEU A 104 7.90 -13.91 3.91
CA LEU A 104 7.69 -15.06 3.04
C LEU A 104 8.97 -15.86 2.78
N GLY A 105 10.12 -15.44 3.31
CA GLY A 105 11.40 -16.11 3.09
C GLY A 105 11.89 -16.11 1.63
N LEU A 106 11.32 -15.25 0.78
CA LEU A 106 11.57 -15.27 -0.68
C LEU A 106 12.93 -14.68 -1.06
N GLY A 107 13.49 -13.78 -0.24
CA GLY A 107 14.74 -13.09 -0.56
C GLY A 107 14.72 -12.26 -1.84
N VAL A 108 13.53 -11.91 -2.34
CA VAL A 108 13.34 -11.14 -3.57
C VAL A 108 13.24 -9.65 -3.28
N SER A 109 13.56 -8.84 -4.29
CA SER A 109 13.26 -7.40 -4.33
C SER A 109 12.43 -7.10 -5.58
N ASP A 110 11.84 -5.90 -5.65
CA ASP A 110 10.93 -5.45 -6.70
C ASP A 110 9.68 -6.33 -6.87
N LEU A 111 8.90 -6.48 -5.80
CA LEU A 111 7.65 -7.23 -5.85
C LEU A 111 6.56 -6.42 -6.55
N ARG A 112 6.14 -6.86 -7.75
CA ARG A 112 5.19 -6.13 -8.61
C ARG A 112 3.78 -6.70 -8.68
N CYS A 113 3.63 -7.94 -8.23
CA CYS A 113 2.37 -8.66 -8.32
C CYS A 113 2.26 -9.62 -7.13
N VAL A 114 1.07 -9.65 -6.55
CA VAL A 114 0.62 -10.70 -5.64
C VAL A 114 -0.70 -11.21 -6.22
N VAL A 115 -1.09 -12.44 -5.94
CA VAL A 115 -2.44 -12.94 -6.18
C VAL A 115 -2.89 -13.70 -4.95
N LEU A 116 -4.15 -13.53 -4.56
CA LEU A 116 -4.75 -14.32 -3.50
C LEU A 116 -5.43 -15.53 -4.12
N ALA A 117 -5.14 -16.70 -3.57
CA ALA A 117 -5.82 -17.94 -3.91
C ALA A 117 -6.59 -18.40 -2.67
N HIS A 118 -7.87 -18.67 -2.85
CA HIS A 118 -8.73 -19.30 -1.86
C HIS A 118 -8.86 -20.79 -2.19
N ALA A 119 -9.00 -21.63 -1.16
CA ALA A 119 -9.04 -23.08 -1.28
C ALA A 119 -10.45 -23.59 -1.62
#